data_AF-A0A367KXV5-F1
#
_entry.id   AF-A0A367KXV5-F1
#
_cell.length_a   1.000
_cell.length_b   1.000
_cell.length_c   1.000
_cell.angle_alpha   90.00
_cell.angle_beta   90.00
_cell.angle_gamma   90.00
#
_symmetry.space_group_name_H-M   'P 1'
#
loop_
_entity.id
_entity.type
_entity.pdbx_description
1 polymer ?
#
loop_
_entity_poly.entity_id
_entity_poly.type
_entity_poly.pdbx_seq_one_letter_code
_entity_poly.pdbx_strand_id
1 'polypeptide(L)'
;MSNLQQLVKNKFAAAKESKDLVSFETTQTEKESSGIKFQLTLAPALAQKTGSSGNKSNPFIDPNPALIVKELDEHLILLNKFAVIPNHMLL
;
A
#
# COMPACT_ATOMS: atom_id res chain seq x y z
N MET A 1 -4.74 16.75 -18.45
CA MET A 1 -3.61 16.51 -17.53
C MET A 1 -4.14 15.65 -16.38
N SER A 2 -3.70 14.40 -16.25
CA SER A 2 -4.13 13.55 -15.13
C SER A 2 -3.48 14.04 -13.83
N ASN A 3 -4.29 14.28 -12.80
CA ASN A 3 -3.77 14.62 -11.47
C ASN A 3 -3.19 13.35 -10.82
N LEU A 4 -2.15 13.49 -10.01
CA LEU A 4 -1.51 12.41 -9.25
C LEU A 4 -2.53 11.49 -8.57
N GLN A 5 -3.58 12.05 -7.96
CA GLN A 5 -4.62 11.25 -7.30
C GLN A 5 -5.31 10.24 -8.25
N GLN A 6 -5.54 10.63 -9.52
CA GLN A 6 -6.13 9.74 -10.51
C GLN A 6 -5.14 8.66 -10.96
N LEU A 7 -3.86 9.03 -11.14
CA LEU A 7 -2.80 8.07 -11.49
C LEU A 7 -2.68 6.98 -10.43
N VAL A 8 -2.69 7.37 -9.16
CA VAL A 8 -2.60 6.45 -8.02
C VAL A 8 -3.79 5.50 -7.99
N LYS A 9 -5.02 6.02 -8.08
CA LYS A 9 -6.24 5.20 -8.08
C LYS A 9 -6.25 4.18 -9.21
N ASN A 10 -5.90 4.62 -10.42
CA ASN A 10 -5.88 3.76 -11.61
C ASN A 10 -4.81 2.68 -11.48
N LYS A 11 -3.59 3.06 -11.05
CA LYS A 11 -2.50 2.11 -10.86
C LYS A 11 -2.81 1.11 -9.73
N PHE A 12 -3.45 1.56 -8.64
CA PHE A 12 -3.86 0.69 -7.54
C PHE A 12 -4.90 -0.34 -7.98
N ALA A 13 -5.91 0.08 -8.75
CA ALA A 13 -6.91 -0.85 -9.29
C ALA A 13 -6.26 -1.89 -10.21
N ALA A 14 -5.39 -1.45 -11.14
CA ALA A 14 -4.69 -2.34 -12.06
C ALA A 14 -3.73 -3.32 -11.34
N ALA A 15 -2.96 -2.84 -10.36
CA ALA A 15 -2.06 -3.66 -9.56
C ALA A 15 -2.79 -4.68 -8.68
N LYS A 16 -3.99 -4.31 -8.20
CA LYS A 16 -4.87 -5.22 -7.45
C LYS A 16 -5.44 -6.32 -8.35
N GLU A 17 -5.87 -5.97 -9.56
CA GLU A 17 -6.43 -6.93 -10.53
C GLU A 17 -5.37 -7.93 -11.04
N SER A 18 -4.16 -7.45 -11.33
CA SER A 18 -3.00 -8.27 -11.72
C SER A 18 -2.39 -9.08 -10.57
N LYS A 19 -2.84 -8.88 -9.33
CA LYS A 19 -2.31 -9.49 -8.10
C LYS A 19 -0.86 -9.09 -7.77
N ASP A 20 -0.36 -8.04 -8.39
CA ASP A 20 0.93 -7.42 -8.04
C ASP A 20 0.86 -6.68 -6.69
N LEU A 21 -0.34 -6.23 -6.31
CA LEU A 21 -0.68 -5.61 -5.03
C LEU A 21 -1.70 -6.47 -4.27
N VAL A 22 -1.42 -6.69 -2.99
CA VAL A 22 -2.32 -7.33 -2.04
C VAL A 22 -2.99 -6.26 -1.20
N SER A 23 -4.31 -6.13 -1.35
CA SER A 23 -5.16 -5.28 -0.52
C SER A 23 -5.80 -6.14 0.56
N PHE A 24 -5.63 -5.78 1.83
CA PHE A 24 -6.25 -6.51 2.93
C PHE A 24 -7.69 -6.03 3.17
N GLU A 25 -8.53 -6.94 3.62
CA GLU A 25 -9.83 -6.59 4.19
C GLU A 25 -9.61 -6.02 5.59
N THR A 26 -10.21 -4.85 5.86
CA THR A 26 -10.04 -4.14 7.12
C THR A 26 -11.34 -3.58 7.65
N THR A 27 -11.50 -3.61 8.97
CA THR A 27 -12.59 -2.92 9.68
C THR A 27 -12.02 -1.75 10.46
N GLN A 28 -12.64 -0.57 10.32
CA GLN A 28 -12.24 0.63 11.05
C GLN A 28 -13.28 0.99 12.11
N THR A 29 -12.81 1.34 13.30
CA THR A 29 -13.63 1.81 14.41
C THR A 29 -12.96 3.01 15.07
N GLU A 30 -13.73 4.06 15.33
CA GLU A 30 -13.26 5.21 16.11
C GLU A 30 -13.46 4.98 17.61
N LYS A 31 -12.48 5.40 18.39
CA LYS A 31 -12.53 5.39 19.85
C LYS A 31 -12.00 6.70 20.40
N GLU A 32 -12.61 7.17 21.46
CA GLU A 32 -12.13 8.35 22.18
C GLU A 32 -11.72 7.93 23.59
N SER A 33 -10.54 8.37 24.04
CA SER A 33 -10.07 8.17 25.40
C SER A 33 -9.28 9.38 25.85
N SER A 34 -9.62 9.92 27.02
CA SER A 34 -8.94 11.09 27.60
C SER A 34 -8.89 12.30 26.66
N GLY A 35 -9.94 12.52 25.86
CA GLY A 35 -10.04 13.60 24.88
C GLY A 35 -9.25 13.39 23.58
N ILE A 36 -8.62 12.22 23.39
CA ILE A 36 -7.90 11.86 22.17
C ILE A 36 -8.73 10.90 21.35
N LYS A 37 -8.91 11.21 20.06
CA LYS A 37 -9.60 10.37 19.08
C LYS A 37 -8.60 9.43 18.40
N PHE A 38 -8.93 8.15 18.40
CA PHE A 38 -8.17 7.07 17.79
C PHE A 38 -9.01 6.43 16.68
N GLN A 39 -8.36 6.10 15.57
CA GLN A 39 -8.93 5.24 14.54
C GLN A 39 -8.25 3.88 14.60
N LEU A 40 -8.98 2.87 15.08
CA LEU A 40 -8.51 1.49 15.16
C LEU A 40 -8.82 0.80 13.84
N THR A 41 -7.78 0.33 13.14
CA THR A 41 -7.92 -0.45 11.90
C THR A 41 -7.54 -1.90 12.19
N LEU A 42 -8.52 -2.81 12.13
CA LEU A 42 -8.31 -4.24 12.28
C LEU A 42 -8.12 -4.88 10.91
N ALA A 43 -7.00 -5.56 10.69
CA ALA A 43 -6.68 -6.33 9.49
C ALA A 43 -6.36 -7.79 9.87
N PRO A 44 -7.36 -8.69 9.96
CA PRO A 44 -7.17 -10.05 10.50
C PRO A 44 -6.14 -10.88 9.73
N ALA A 45 -6.04 -10.65 8.41
CA ALA A 45 -5.10 -11.34 7.54
C ALA A 45 -3.62 -11.11 7.91
N LEU A 46 -3.29 -10.04 8.65
CA LEU A 46 -1.92 -9.78 9.10
C LEU A 46 -1.48 -10.68 10.27
N ALA A 47 -2.41 -11.34 10.95
CA ALA A 47 -2.09 -12.24 12.07
C ALA A 47 -1.27 -13.45 11.63
N GLN A 48 -1.41 -13.87 10.36
CA GLN A 48 -0.60 -14.93 9.75
C GLN A 48 0.32 -14.32 8.70
N LYS A 49 1.62 -14.24 9.01
CA LYS A 49 2.61 -13.77 8.05
C LYS A 49 2.87 -14.88 7.01
N THR A 50 2.23 -14.79 5.87
CA THR A 50 2.48 -15.67 4.71
C THR A 50 3.70 -15.16 3.93
N GLY A 51 4.89 -15.43 4.45
CA GLY A 51 6.14 -15.05 3.78
C GLY A 51 7.33 -15.80 4.35
N SER A 52 7.89 -16.69 3.54
CA SER A 52 9.09 -17.48 3.82
C SER A 52 10.29 -16.56 4.07
N SER A 53 11.27 -17.10 4.80
CA SER A 53 12.59 -16.54 5.11
C SER A 53 13.50 -16.30 3.89
N GLY A 54 12.92 -15.89 2.76
CA GLY A 54 13.63 -15.58 1.52
C GLY A 54 14.42 -14.28 1.59
N ASN A 55 15.49 -14.23 0.80
CA ASN A 55 16.54 -13.21 0.79
C ASN A 55 16.04 -11.78 1.10
N LYS A 56 16.67 -11.13 2.10
CA LYS A 56 16.42 -9.75 2.53
C LYS A 56 16.94 -8.71 1.51
N SER A 57 16.69 -8.92 0.22
CA SER A 57 17.04 -7.92 -0.78
C SER A 57 16.18 -6.68 -0.57
N ASN A 58 16.78 -5.50 -0.77
CA ASN A 58 16.08 -4.24 -0.66
C ASN A 58 14.99 -4.17 -1.76
N PRO A 59 13.70 -4.07 -1.41
CA PRO A 59 12.59 -4.10 -2.37
C PRO A 59 12.52 -2.86 -3.28
N PHE A 60 13.34 -1.83 -3.02
CA PHE A 60 13.34 -0.57 -3.75
C PHE A 60 14.45 -0.47 -4.81
N ILE A 61 15.38 -1.43 -4.88
CA ILE A 61 16.46 -1.43 -5.89
C ILE A 61 15.91 -1.78 -7.28
N ASP A 62 15.03 -2.79 -7.35
CA ASP A 62 14.37 -3.24 -8.57
C ASP A 62 12.87 -3.45 -8.26
N PRO A 63 12.11 -2.35 -8.10
CA PRO A 63 10.72 -2.43 -7.70
C PRO A 63 9.88 -3.00 -8.85
N ASN A 64 8.80 -3.72 -8.50
CA ASN A 64 7.86 -4.21 -9.51
C ASN A 64 7.28 -3.02 -10.32
N PRO A 65 7.43 -2.99 -11.66
CA PRO A 65 6.92 -1.89 -12.51
C PRO A 65 5.40 -1.68 -12.41
N ALA A 66 4.65 -2.71 -12.01
CA ALA A 66 3.21 -2.61 -11.75
C ALA A 66 2.89 -1.75 -10.52
N LEU A 67 3.86 -1.50 -9.63
CA LEU A 67 3.71 -0.67 -8.44
C LEU A 67 4.23 0.76 -8.63
N ILE A 68 4.96 1.04 -9.72
CA ILE A 68 5.45 2.38 -10.02
C ILE A 68 4.31 3.24 -10.56
N VAL A 69 3.96 4.29 -9.81
CA VAL A 69 2.94 5.28 -10.16
C VAL A 69 3.55 6.36 -11.04
N LYS A 70 4.70 6.89 -10.64
CA LYS A 70 5.38 7.99 -11.33
C LYS A 70 6.86 8.06 -10.92
N GLU A 71 7.70 8.36 -11.89
CA GLU A 71 9.11 8.68 -11.68
C GLU A 71 9.26 10.21 -11.61
N LEU A 72 9.99 10.68 -10.61
CA LEU A 72 10.43 12.06 -10.45
C LEU A 72 11.96 12.10 -10.65
N ASP A 73 12.53 13.30 -10.71
CA ASP A 73 13.97 13.46 -11.03
C ASP A 73 14.89 12.71 -10.03
N GLU A 74 14.52 12.69 -8.75
CA GLU A 74 15.31 12.06 -7.68
C GLU A 74 14.56 10.97 -6.90
N HIS A 75 13.26 10.78 -7.18
CA HIS A 75 12.37 9.96 -6.35
C HIS A 75 11.43 9.10 -7.17
N LEU A 76 10.95 8.00 -6.58
CA LEU A 76 9.96 7.11 -7.19
C LEU A 76 8.70 7.10 -6.35
N ILE A 77 7.56 7.38 -6.98
CA ILE A 77 6.26 7.19 -6.35
C ILE A 77 5.82 5.75 -6.56
N LEU A 78 5.79 4.97 -5.48
CA LEU A 78 5.43 3.55 -5.49
C LEU A 78 4.11 3.30 -4.76
N LEU A 79 3.40 2.25 -5.14
CA LEU A 79 2.31 1.70 -4.33
C LEU A 79 2.87 0.73 -3.29
N ASN A 80 2.30 0.74 -2.09
CA ASN A 80 2.60 -0.29 -1.10
C ASN A 80 2.02 -1.63 -1.58
N LYS A 81 2.91 -2.61 -1.79
CA LYS A 81 2.56 -3.97 -2.23
C LYS A 81 1.57 -4.67 -1.30
N PHE A 82 1.64 -4.39 0.00
CA PHE A 82 0.80 -5.00 1.03
C PHE A 82 -0.05 -3.91 1.70
N ALA A 83 -1.00 -3.36 0.95
CA ALA A 83 -1.76 -2.20 1.35
C ALA A 83 -2.90 -2.58 2.31
N VAL A 84 -2.79 -2.09 3.55
CA VAL A 84 -3.88 -2.09 4.54
C VAL A 84 -4.91 -0.99 4.23
N ILE A 85 -4.43 0.15 3.75
CA ILE A 85 -5.27 1.30 3.38
C ILE A 85 -5.25 1.43 1.85
N PRO A 86 -6.41 1.66 1.20
CA PRO A 86 -6.47 1.87 -0.25
C PRO A 86 -5.58 3.02 -0.70
N ASN A 87 -4.92 2.87 -1.85
CA ASN A 87 -4.07 3.91 -2.45
C ASN A 87 -2.87 4.34 -1.58
N HIS A 88 -2.41 3.49 -0.65
CA HIS A 88 -1.22 3.78 0.14
C HIS A 88 0.03 3.80 -0.75
N MET A 89 0.76 4.91 -0.70
CA MET A 89 1.93 5.18 -1.52
C MET A 89 3.20 5.33 -0.67
N LEU A 90 4.33 5.16 -1.33
CA LEU A 90 5.68 5.41 -0.85
C LEU A 90 6.33 6.44 -1.80
N LEU A 91 7.17 7.31 -1.26
CA LEU A 91 7.97 8.30 -1.99
C LEU A 91 9.45 8.07 -1.70
#